data_AF-A0A6A4WB80-F1
#
_entry.id   AF-A0A6A4WB80-F1
#
_cell.length_a   1.000
_cell.length_b   1.000
_cell.length_c   1.000
_cell.angle_alpha   90.00
_cell.angle_beta   90.00
_cell.angle_gamma   90.00
#
_symmetry.space_group_name_H-M   'P 1'
#
loop_
_entity.id
_entity.type
_entity.pdbx_description
1 polymer ?
#
loop_
_entity_poly.entity_id
_entity_poly.type
_entity_poly.pdbx_seq_one_letter_code
_entity_poly.pdbx_strand_id
1 'polypeptide(L)'
;MSLSSDALYRLQRARSSWASAAAGWAEQRAVGSSAVSRVCSTRGAALERAERPWETEGAPDDDGYPTSLAEPCRRLAAAADGLHEQLKRLQAATDTLTALGRLEEARAGRGDSTAGAAPAVTTWDASRCAAAASRLLPLYTKETEVKRTVASWLAHADSAAALTALRAAWMHDAYLTEETLALQQCLGGEVALDVGGGGTPQRASPAATASPALRQRRP
;
A
#
# COMPACT_ATOMS: atom_id res chain seq x y z
N MET A 1 9.64 -9.11 -37.54
CA MET A 1 8.88 -10.22 -36.95
C MET A 1 8.44 -9.80 -35.56
N SER A 2 7.12 -9.80 -35.34
CA SER A 2 6.48 -9.58 -34.02
C SER A 2 7.15 -10.43 -32.94
N LEU A 3 7.15 -9.98 -31.68
CA LEU A 3 7.34 -10.89 -30.55
C LEU A 3 6.47 -12.13 -30.81
N SER A 4 7.05 -13.33 -30.68
CA SER A 4 6.26 -14.56 -30.73
C SER A 4 5.10 -14.43 -29.74
N SER A 5 3.90 -14.85 -30.14
CA SER A 5 2.68 -14.78 -29.30
C SER A 5 2.92 -15.26 -27.85
N ASP A 6 3.81 -16.25 -27.69
CA ASP A 6 4.25 -16.77 -26.39
C ASP A 6 5.04 -15.75 -25.53
N ALA A 7 5.95 -14.97 -26.12
CA ALA A 7 6.73 -13.96 -25.38
C ALA A 7 5.85 -12.83 -24.85
N LEU A 8 4.89 -12.39 -25.69
CA LEU A 8 3.88 -11.41 -25.31
C LEU A 8 2.98 -11.89 -24.18
N TYR A 9 2.51 -13.13 -24.30
CA TYR A 9 1.69 -13.76 -23.27
C TYR A 9 2.45 -13.86 -21.93
N ARG A 10 3.72 -14.26 -21.95
CA ARG A 10 4.57 -14.33 -20.75
C ARG A 10 4.79 -12.96 -20.11
N LEU A 11 5.05 -11.92 -20.91
CA LEU A 11 5.19 -10.55 -20.41
C LEU A 11 3.90 -10.08 -19.73
N GLN A 12 2.75 -10.24 -20.39
CA GLN A 12 1.47 -9.82 -19.83
C GLN A 12 1.15 -10.59 -18.55
N ARG A 13 1.39 -11.90 -18.53
CA ARG A 13 1.19 -12.72 -17.33
C ARG A 13 2.07 -12.27 -16.17
N ALA A 14 3.33 -11.94 -16.43
CA ALA A 14 4.25 -11.46 -15.40
C ALA A 14 3.79 -10.09 -14.84
N ARG A 15 3.35 -9.17 -15.69
CA ARG A 15 2.77 -7.87 -15.29
C ARG A 15 1.51 -8.04 -14.43
N SER A 16 0.57 -8.87 -14.87
CA SER A 16 -0.64 -9.16 -14.09
C SER A 16 -0.33 -9.84 -12.75
N SER A 17 0.68 -10.72 -12.72
CA SER A 17 1.14 -11.36 -11.48
C SER A 17 1.73 -10.33 -10.52
N TRP A 18 2.50 -9.38 -11.04
CA TRP A 18 3.07 -8.28 -10.25
C TRP A 18 1.96 -7.39 -9.68
N ALA A 19 1.01 -6.95 -10.51
CA ALA A 19 -0.13 -6.12 -10.10
C ALA A 19 -1.01 -6.82 -9.05
N SER A 20 -1.30 -8.12 -9.24
CA SER A 20 -2.05 -8.92 -8.27
C SER A 20 -1.33 -9.02 -6.92
N ALA A 21 -0.01 -9.19 -6.92
CA ALA A 21 0.76 -9.24 -5.68
C ALA A 21 0.77 -7.88 -4.96
N ALA A 22 0.90 -6.77 -5.71
CA ALA A 22 0.84 -5.42 -5.14
C ALA A 22 -0.53 -5.09 -4.54
N ALA A 23 -1.61 -5.49 -5.22
CA ALA A 23 -2.97 -5.36 -4.69
C ALA A 23 -3.21 -6.22 -3.44
N GLY A 24 -2.73 -7.47 -3.45
CA GLY A 24 -2.77 -8.34 -2.28
C GLY A 24 -1.97 -7.76 -1.10
N TRP A 25 -0.85 -7.09 -1.37
CA TRP A 25 -0.08 -6.41 -0.33
C TRP A 25 -0.90 -5.28 0.31
N ALA A 26 -1.57 -4.45 -0.50
CA ALA A 26 -2.43 -3.38 -0.01
C ALA A 26 -3.63 -3.90 0.81
N GLU A 27 -4.19 -5.05 0.43
CA GLU A 27 -5.23 -5.73 1.21
C GLU A 27 -4.72 -6.15 2.60
N GLN A 28 -3.56 -6.79 2.68
CA GLN A 28 -2.97 -7.19 3.97
C GLN A 28 -2.63 -5.98 4.84
N ARG A 29 -2.18 -4.87 4.24
CA ARG A 29 -1.99 -3.59 4.96
C ARG A 29 -3.31 -3.12 5.58
N ALA A 30 -4.41 -3.15 4.82
CA ALA A 30 -5.72 -2.74 5.29
C ALA A 30 -6.25 -3.65 6.43
N VAL A 31 -6.08 -4.98 6.30
CA VAL A 31 -6.42 -5.94 7.36
C VAL A 31 -5.66 -5.61 8.65
N GLY A 32 -4.35 -5.36 8.54
CA GLY A 32 -3.55 -5.01 9.70
C GLY A 32 -3.88 -3.64 10.29
N SER A 33 -4.35 -2.66 9.49
CA SER A 33 -4.77 -1.34 10.02
C SER A 33 -5.93 -1.46 11.01
N SER A 34 -6.85 -2.40 10.75
CA SER A 34 -7.94 -2.72 11.68
C SER A 34 -7.39 -3.34 12.98
N ALA A 35 -6.42 -4.25 12.87
CA ALA A 35 -5.79 -4.90 14.01
C ALA A 35 -4.96 -3.92 14.86
N VAL A 36 -4.14 -3.08 14.22
CA VAL A 36 -3.38 -1.98 14.86
C VAL A 36 -4.30 -1.08 15.65
N SER A 37 -5.41 -0.65 15.06
CA SER A 37 -6.36 0.23 15.75
C SER A 37 -6.90 -0.39 17.04
N ARG A 38 -7.23 -1.70 17.02
CA ARG A 38 -7.68 -2.42 18.21
C ARG A 38 -6.58 -2.57 19.26
N VAL A 39 -5.37 -2.96 18.85
CA VAL A 39 -4.21 -3.03 19.76
C VAL A 39 -3.95 -1.68 20.42
N CYS A 40 -4.00 -0.59 19.64
CA CYS A 40 -3.81 0.76 20.17
C CYS A 40 -4.88 1.15 21.19
N SER A 41 -6.16 0.88 20.91
CA SER A 41 -7.23 1.18 21.87
C SER A 41 -7.05 0.41 23.19
N THR A 42 -6.77 -0.89 23.12
CA THR A 42 -6.63 -1.72 24.32
C THR A 42 -5.36 -1.40 25.10
N ARG A 43 -4.23 -1.20 24.42
CA ARG A 43 -2.95 -0.85 25.06
C ARG A 43 -2.98 0.57 25.61
N GLY A 44 -3.57 1.53 24.89
CA GLY A 44 -3.77 2.90 25.35
C GLY A 44 -4.56 2.96 26.66
N ALA A 45 -5.69 2.25 26.73
CA ALA A 45 -6.47 2.16 27.97
C ALA A 45 -5.71 1.52 29.13
N ALA A 46 -4.78 0.61 28.86
CA ALA A 46 -3.92 0.01 29.89
C ALA A 46 -2.85 0.99 30.39
N LEU A 47 -2.25 1.78 29.48
CA LEU A 47 -1.28 2.82 29.83
C LEU A 47 -1.94 3.94 30.66
N GLU A 48 -3.13 4.39 30.28
CA GLU A 48 -3.89 5.41 31.03
C GLU A 48 -4.22 4.96 32.46
N ARG A 49 -4.62 3.70 32.64
CA ARG A 49 -4.85 3.11 33.97
C ARG A 49 -3.57 3.03 34.81
N ALA A 50 -2.44 2.68 34.18
CA ALA A 50 -1.15 2.64 34.86
C ALA A 50 -0.67 4.05 35.30
N GLU A 51 -1.01 5.09 34.54
CA GLU A 51 -0.71 6.48 34.89
C GLU A 51 -1.63 7.04 36.00
N ARG A 52 -2.81 6.44 36.22
CA ARG A 52 -3.77 6.84 37.27
C ARG A 52 -4.25 5.67 38.14
N PRO A 53 -3.37 5.04 38.93
CA PRO A 53 -3.73 3.88 39.76
C PRO A 53 -4.86 4.16 40.76
N TRP A 54 -4.98 5.40 41.24
CA TRP A 54 -5.94 5.82 42.26
C TRP A 54 -7.36 6.10 41.73
N GLU A 55 -7.57 6.13 40.41
CA GLU A 55 -8.91 6.29 39.81
C GLU A 55 -9.63 4.93 39.61
N THR A 56 -8.95 3.82 39.88
CA THR A 56 -9.47 2.47 39.65
C THR A 56 -9.71 1.75 40.99
N GLU A 57 -10.81 2.06 41.68
CA GLU A 57 -11.29 1.23 42.80
C GLU A 57 -11.91 -0.08 42.23
N GLY A 58 -11.15 -1.18 42.24
CA GLY A 58 -11.68 -2.51 41.94
C GLY A 58 -10.67 -3.47 41.29
N ALA A 59 -10.28 -4.48 42.07
CA ALA A 59 -9.56 -5.74 41.76
C ALA A 59 -8.24 -5.67 40.96
N PRO A 60 -7.13 -6.24 41.50
CA PRO A 60 -5.94 -6.50 40.71
C PRO A 60 -6.16 -7.76 39.87
N ASP A 61 -6.81 -7.62 38.72
CA ASP A 61 -6.87 -8.72 37.75
C ASP A 61 -5.62 -8.67 36.86
N ASP A 62 -4.71 -9.56 37.24
CA ASP A 62 -3.65 -10.18 36.45
C ASP A 62 -2.56 -9.25 35.90
N ASP A 63 -1.33 -9.47 36.38
CA ASP A 63 -0.08 -8.97 35.80
C ASP A 63 0.17 -9.54 34.38
N GLY A 64 -0.77 -10.33 33.87
CA GLY A 64 -0.82 -10.92 32.54
C GLY A 64 -1.44 -10.00 31.49
N TYR A 65 -0.78 -9.94 30.33
CA TYR A 65 -1.28 -9.38 29.09
C TYR A 65 -2.80 -9.56 28.95
N PRO A 66 -3.61 -8.49 28.79
CA PRO A 66 -5.05 -8.64 28.78
C PRO A 66 -5.44 -9.59 27.64
N THR A 67 -6.22 -10.63 27.95
CA THR A 67 -6.69 -11.65 26.99
C THR A 67 -7.30 -11.01 25.73
N SER A 68 -7.82 -9.79 25.86
CA SER A 68 -8.36 -8.97 24.78
C SER A 68 -7.33 -8.49 23.75
N LEU A 69 -6.02 -8.49 24.05
CA LEU A 69 -4.94 -8.17 23.10
C LEU A 69 -4.50 -9.37 22.26
N ALA A 70 -4.69 -10.60 22.74
CA ALA A 70 -4.18 -11.80 22.07
C ALA A 70 -4.69 -11.90 20.62
N GLU A 71 -6.00 -11.74 20.43
CA GLU A 71 -6.62 -11.85 19.10
C GLU A 71 -6.21 -10.72 18.14
N PRO A 72 -6.27 -9.43 18.51
CA PRO A 72 -5.72 -8.35 17.69
C PRO A 72 -4.24 -8.54 17.33
N CYS A 73 -3.40 -9.01 18.26
CA CYS A 73 -1.98 -9.27 17.99
C CYS A 73 -1.79 -10.43 17.02
N ARG A 74 -2.55 -11.52 17.16
CA ARG A 74 -2.54 -12.64 16.20
C ARG A 74 -2.94 -12.18 14.80
N ARG A 75 -4.00 -11.39 14.68
CA ARG A 75 -4.43 -10.83 13.39
C ARG A 75 -3.39 -9.89 12.79
N LEU A 76 -2.72 -9.08 13.61
CA LEU A 76 -1.66 -8.20 13.16
C LEU A 76 -0.43 -8.97 12.66
N ALA A 77 -0.01 -10.01 13.40
CA ALA A 77 1.06 -10.91 12.99
C ALA A 77 0.73 -11.62 11.67
N ALA A 78 -0.48 -12.17 11.56
CA ALA A 78 -0.95 -12.81 10.33
C ALA A 78 -0.98 -11.85 9.13
N ALA A 79 -1.38 -10.59 9.34
CA ALA A 79 -1.32 -9.57 8.30
C ALA A 79 0.13 -9.27 7.88
N ALA A 80 1.06 -9.17 8.84
CA ALA A 80 2.49 -8.95 8.57
C ALA A 80 3.13 -10.13 7.81
N ASP A 81 2.79 -11.35 8.16
CA ASP A 81 3.19 -12.55 7.40
C ASP A 81 2.58 -12.54 6.00
N GLY A 82 1.30 -12.16 5.88
CA GLY A 82 0.62 -11.95 4.60
C GLY A 82 1.36 -10.94 3.71
N LEU A 83 1.80 -9.79 4.24
CA LEU A 83 2.61 -8.82 3.51
C LEU A 83 3.93 -9.44 3.01
N HIS A 84 4.59 -10.24 3.83
CA HIS A 84 5.82 -10.92 3.46
C HIS A 84 5.61 -11.96 2.35
N GLU A 85 4.49 -12.71 2.37
CA GLU A 85 4.14 -13.61 1.27
C GLU A 85 3.87 -12.86 -0.04
N GLN A 86 3.21 -11.70 0.02
CA GLN A 86 3.05 -10.86 -1.18
C GLN A 86 4.38 -10.29 -1.67
N LEU A 87 5.31 -9.96 -0.78
CA LEU A 87 6.66 -9.54 -1.15
C LEU A 87 7.41 -10.64 -1.93
N LYS A 88 7.29 -11.91 -1.52
CA LYS A 88 7.86 -13.04 -2.27
C LYS A 88 7.27 -13.15 -3.68
N ARG A 89 5.96 -12.93 -3.81
CA ARG A 89 5.29 -12.92 -5.12
C ARG A 89 5.75 -11.75 -6.01
N LEU A 90 5.95 -10.57 -5.43
CA LEU A 90 6.53 -9.40 -6.13
C LEU A 90 7.96 -9.69 -6.60
N GLN A 91 8.78 -10.35 -5.77
CA GLN A 91 10.13 -10.77 -6.13
C GLN A 91 10.09 -11.72 -7.34
N ALA A 92 9.31 -12.80 -7.26
CA ALA A 92 9.22 -13.79 -8.34
C ALA A 92 8.74 -13.17 -9.67
N ALA A 93 7.78 -12.24 -9.60
CA ALA A 93 7.32 -11.51 -10.78
C ALA A 93 8.41 -10.58 -11.34
N THR A 94 9.15 -9.88 -10.46
CA THR A 94 10.29 -9.02 -10.84
C THR A 94 11.41 -9.83 -11.51
N ASP A 95 11.74 -11.01 -10.98
CA ASP A 95 12.75 -11.90 -11.56
C ASP A 95 12.33 -12.37 -12.96
N THR A 96 11.06 -12.70 -13.13
CA THR A 96 10.48 -13.09 -14.42
C THR A 96 10.57 -11.94 -15.43
N LEU A 97 10.16 -10.73 -15.05
CA LEU A 97 10.24 -9.54 -15.91
C LEU A 97 11.70 -9.24 -16.29
N THR A 98 12.62 -9.34 -15.34
CA THR A 98 14.06 -9.13 -15.56
C THR A 98 14.64 -10.16 -16.54
N ALA A 99 14.26 -11.43 -16.40
CA ALA A 99 14.67 -12.47 -17.33
C ALA A 99 14.15 -12.23 -18.75
N LEU A 100 12.91 -11.76 -18.88
CA LEU A 100 12.32 -11.38 -20.18
C LEU A 100 13.05 -10.18 -20.80
N GLY A 101 13.34 -9.13 -20.03
CA GLY A 101 14.09 -7.97 -20.51
C GLY A 101 15.49 -8.32 -21.01
N ARG A 102 16.26 -9.12 -20.25
CA ARG A 102 17.59 -9.60 -20.67
C ARG A 102 17.53 -10.43 -21.96
N LEU A 103 16.46 -11.20 -22.12
CA LEU A 103 16.27 -12.05 -23.29
C LEU A 103 15.90 -11.23 -24.54
N GLU A 104 15.16 -10.13 -24.38
CA GLU A 104 14.93 -9.15 -25.46
C GLU A 104 16.23 -8.42 -25.85
N GLU A 105 17.00 -7.94 -24.86
CA GLU A 105 18.30 -7.28 -25.10
C GLU A 105 19.28 -8.19 -25.84
N ALA A 106 19.37 -9.47 -25.43
CA ALA A 106 20.23 -10.44 -26.08
C ALA A 106 19.80 -10.77 -27.52
N ARG A 107 18.52 -10.62 -27.87
CA ARG A 107 18.05 -10.75 -29.26
C ARG A 107 18.42 -9.51 -30.07
N ALA A 108 18.23 -8.32 -29.52
CA ALA A 108 18.61 -7.06 -30.18
C ALA A 108 20.12 -7.01 -30.48
N GLY A 109 20.97 -7.42 -29.53
CA GLY A 109 22.43 -7.47 -29.72
C GLY A 109 22.92 -8.47 -30.77
N ARG A 110 22.07 -9.42 -31.20
CA ARG A 110 22.38 -10.39 -32.26
C ARG A 110 22.02 -9.91 -33.68
N GLY A 111 21.59 -8.65 -33.84
CA GLY A 111 21.25 -8.10 -35.15
C GLY A 111 19.88 -8.52 -35.68
N ASP A 112 19.03 -9.13 -34.85
CA ASP A 112 17.60 -9.29 -35.15
C ASP A 112 16.95 -7.90 -35.12
N SER A 113 16.94 -7.23 -36.28
CA SER A 113 16.52 -5.84 -36.49
C SER A 113 15.03 -5.58 -36.24
N THR A 114 14.27 -6.58 -35.78
CA THR A 114 12.87 -6.41 -35.33
C THR A 114 12.70 -6.44 -33.81
N ALA A 115 13.80 -6.58 -33.05
CA ALA A 115 13.80 -6.61 -31.59
C ALA A 115 13.41 -5.27 -30.91
N GLY A 116 13.27 -4.18 -31.67
CA GLY A 116 12.78 -2.88 -31.18
C GLY A 116 11.29 -2.62 -31.41
N ALA A 117 10.58 -3.51 -32.10
CA ALA A 117 9.15 -3.33 -32.33
C ALA A 117 8.36 -3.82 -31.11
N ALA A 118 8.24 -2.96 -30.10
CA ALA A 118 7.22 -3.14 -29.06
C ALA A 118 5.89 -3.41 -29.79
N PRO A 119 5.24 -4.56 -29.55
CA PRO A 119 3.97 -4.85 -30.19
C PRO A 119 2.99 -3.77 -29.79
N ALA A 120 2.24 -3.26 -30.78
CA ALA A 120 1.35 -2.11 -30.68
C ALA A 120 0.26 -2.21 -29.60
N VAL A 121 0.17 -3.34 -28.88
CA VAL A 121 -0.83 -3.63 -27.85
C VAL A 121 -0.30 -3.34 -26.43
N THR A 122 1.01 -3.22 -26.21
CA THR A 122 1.59 -2.88 -24.91
C THR A 122 2.51 -1.67 -25.04
N THR A 123 2.21 -0.59 -24.31
CA THR A 123 3.00 0.66 -24.33
C THR A 123 4.41 0.50 -23.76
N TRP A 124 4.68 -0.61 -23.06
CA TRP A 124 5.95 -0.90 -22.39
C TRP A 124 6.52 -2.25 -22.86
N ASP A 125 7.79 -2.24 -23.28
CA ASP A 125 8.59 -3.44 -23.54
C ASP A 125 9.02 -4.14 -22.24
N ALA A 126 9.63 -5.34 -22.34
CA ALA A 126 9.99 -6.11 -21.16
C ALA A 126 11.11 -5.43 -20.36
N SER A 127 12.04 -4.74 -21.00
CA SER A 127 13.11 -3.99 -20.32
C SER A 127 12.57 -2.85 -19.46
N ARG A 128 11.59 -2.07 -19.94
CA ARG A 128 10.90 -1.03 -19.15
C ARG A 128 10.14 -1.62 -17.97
N CYS A 129 9.42 -2.73 -18.19
CA CYS A 129 8.72 -3.43 -17.12
C CYS A 129 9.70 -3.94 -16.05
N ALA A 130 10.82 -4.54 -16.47
CA ALA A 130 11.88 -5.02 -15.58
C ALA A 130 12.50 -3.88 -14.76
N ALA A 131 12.80 -2.75 -15.40
CA ALA A 131 13.38 -1.59 -14.75
C ALA A 131 12.43 -1.01 -13.68
N ALA A 132 11.14 -0.87 -13.99
CA ALA A 132 10.15 -0.39 -13.03
C ALA A 132 9.96 -1.37 -11.87
N ALA A 133 9.81 -2.67 -12.15
CA ALA A 133 9.67 -3.70 -11.11
C ALA A 133 10.89 -3.71 -10.17
N SER A 134 12.11 -3.62 -10.73
CA SER A 134 13.37 -3.56 -9.99
C SER A 134 13.50 -2.29 -9.14
N ARG A 135 12.88 -1.17 -9.56
CA ARG A 135 12.84 0.07 -8.78
C ARG A 135 11.81 0.00 -7.64
N LEU A 136 10.68 -0.67 -7.85
CA LEU A 136 9.57 -0.75 -6.89
C LEU A 136 9.82 -1.78 -5.79
N LEU A 137 10.40 -2.93 -6.13
CA LEU A 137 10.59 -4.05 -5.21
C LEU A 137 11.37 -3.68 -3.92
N PRO A 138 12.47 -2.89 -3.97
CA PRO A 138 13.16 -2.45 -2.76
C PRO A 138 12.29 -1.58 -1.85
N LEU A 139 11.36 -0.80 -2.40
CA LEU A 139 10.44 0.05 -1.62
C LEU A 139 9.42 -0.81 -0.87
N TYR A 140 8.84 -1.79 -1.56
CA TYR A 140 7.97 -2.80 -0.95
C TYR A 140 8.69 -3.61 0.14
N THR A 141 9.98 -3.90 -0.06
CA THR A 141 10.81 -4.59 0.93
C THR A 141 10.92 -3.76 2.20
N LYS A 142 11.37 -2.51 2.09
CA LYS A 142 11.51 -1.59 3.23
C LYS A 142 10.18 -1.34 3.94
N GLU A 143 9.10 -1.15 3.19
CA GLU A 143 7.78 -0.93 3.78
C GLU A 143 7.31 -2.18 4.55
N THR A 144 7.53 -3.37 4.00
CA THR A 144 7.21 -4.64 4.69
C THR A 144 8.02 -4.81 5.97
N GLU A 145 9.30 -4.43 5.97
CA GLU A 145 10.15 -4.43 7.19
C GLU A 145 9.61 -3.49 8.27
N VAL A 146 9.15 -2.31 7.89
CA VAL A 146 8.48 -1.37 8.82
C VAL A 146 7.23 -2.01 9.39
N LYS A 147 6.35 -2.59 8.56
CA LYS A 147 5.11 -3.24 9.05
C LYS A 147 5.40 -4.41 9.99
N ARG A 148 6.40 -5.24 9.67
CA ARG A 148 6.85 -6.34 10.57
C ARG A 148 7.37 -5.82 11.90
N THR A 149 8.14 -4.74 11.87
CA THR A 149 8.63 -4.08 13.09
C THR A 149 7.45 -3.59 13.93
N VAL A 150 6.48 -2.89 13.32
CA VAL A 150 5.28 -2.47 14.05
C VAL A 150 4.54 -3.66 14.65
N ALA A 151 4.32 -4.73 13.89
CA ALA A 151 3.65 -5.93 14.39
C ALA A 151 4.35 -6.55 15.61
N SER A 152 5.69 -6.51 15.66
CA SER A 152 6.47 -7.03 16.78
C SER A 152 6.49 -6.12 18.01
N TRP A 153 6.35 -4.80 17.84
CA TRP A 153 6.58 -3.84 18.92
C TRP A 153 5.30 -3.18 19.45
N LEU A 154 4.23 -3.10 18.64
CA LEU A 154 3.04 -2.29 18.95
C LEU A 154 2.41 -2.62 20.30
N ALA A 155 2.28 -3.91 20.60
CA ALA A 155 1.62 -4.36 21.81
C ALA A 155 2.55 -4.33 23.05
N HIS A 156 3.85 -4.06 22.84
CA HIS A 156 4.85 -3.85 23.87
C HIS A 156 5.19 -2.37 24.11
N ALA A 157 4.48 -1.44 23.44
CA ALA A 157 4.69 -0.01 23.65
C ALA A 157 4.52 0.37 25.13
N ASP A 158 5.47 1.14 25.65
CA ASP A 158 5.58 1.56 27.05
C ASP A 158 4.96 2.93 27.33
N SER A 159 4.63 3.67 26.28
CA SER A 159 4.14 5.05 26.36
C SER A 159 3.13 5.34 25.25
N ALA A 160 2.24 6.30 25.50
CA ALA A 160 1.26 6.76 24.51
C ALA A 160 1.93 7.35 23.25
N ALA A 161 3.11 7.99 23.43
CA ALA A 161 3.91 8.51 22.33
C ALA A 161 4.44 7.38 21.43
N ALA A 162 5.03 6.33 22.00
CA ALA A 162 5.50 5.16 21.24
C ALA A 162 4.36 4.47 20.51
N LEU A 163 3.21 4.29 21.17
CA LEU A 163 2.01 3.70 20.57
C LEU A 163 1.50 4.52 19.37
N THR A 164 1.50 5.85 19.50
CA THR A 164 1.10 6.76 18.42
C THR A 164 2.07 6.70 17.24
N ALA A 165 3.38 6.68 17.50
CA ALA A 165 4.40 6.57 16.46
C ALA A 165 4.30 5.24 15.69
N LEU A 166 4.16 4.12 16.40
CA LEU A 166 4.01 2.78 15.80
C LEU A 166 2.70 2.66 15.00
N ARG A 167 1.60 3.25 15.50
CA ARG A 167 0.35 3.34 14.75
C ARG A 167 0.54 4.11 13.45
N ALA A 168 1.16 5.28 13.50
CA ALA A 168 1.42 6.09 12.31
C ALA A 168 2.28 5.33 11.29
N ALA A 169 3.32 4.62 11.75
CA ALA A 169 4.18 3.82 10.90
C ALA A 169 3.44 2.67 10.19
N TRP A 170 2.38 2.10 10.79
CA TRP A 170 1.50 1.17 10.06
C TRP A 170 0.57 1.88 9.08
N MET A 171 -0.05 2.97 9.52
CA MET A 171 -1.09 3.65 8.76
C MET A 171 -0.57 4.35 7.51
N HIS A 172 0.69 4.77 7.48
CA HIS A 172 1.29 5.45 6.34
C HIS A 172 2.36 4.58 5.68
N ASP A 173 2.48 4.69 4.36
CA ASP A 173 3.56 4.05 3.62
C ASP A 173 4.65 5.08 3.36
N ALA A 174 5.77 4.96 4.07
CA ALA A 174 6.85 5.94 4.00
C ALA A 174 7.64 5.81 2.69
N TYR A 175 7.70 4.60 2.12
CA TYR A 175 8.48 4.31 0.92
C TYR A 175 7.64 4.22 -0.35
N LEU A 176 6.31 4.11 -0.24
CA LEU A 176 5.39 4.07 -1.38
C LEU A 176 4.73 5.45 -1.57
N THR A 177 5.43 6.34 -2.29
CA THR A 177 4.93 7.67 -2.64
C THR A 177 3.96 7.63 -3.83
N GLU A 178 3.21 8.70 -4.06
CA GLU A 178 2.34 8.88 -5.24
C GLU A 178 3.05 8.56 -6.56
N GLU A 179 4.30 9.00 -6.72
CA GLU A 179 5.10 8.70 -7.92
C GLU A 179 5.35 7.19 -8.10
N THR A 180 5.58 6.47 -7.00
CA THR A 180 5.82 5.03 -7.03
C THR A 180 4.53 4.25 -7.30
N LEU A 181 3.39 4.74 -6.80
CA LEU A 181 2.07 4.18 -7.09
C LEU A 181 1.69 4.39 -8.56
N ALA A 182 1.97 5.57 -9.12
CA ALA A 182 1.79 5.83 -10.55
C ALA A 182 2.67 4.90 -11.40
N LEU A 183 3.93 4.69 -11.00
CA LEU A 183 4.83 3.75 -11.67
C LEU A 183 4.29 2.31 -11.64
N GLN A 184 3.72 1.89 -10.51
CA GLN A 184 3.06 0.60 -10.37
C GLN A 184 1.83 0.45 -11.28
N GLN A 185 0.98 1.47 -11.39
CA GLN A 185 -0.18 1.45 -12.28
C GLN A 185 0.25 1.26 -13.74
N CYS A 186 1.30 1.98 -14.16
CA CYS A 186 1.89 1.83 -15.50
C CYS A 186 2.42 0.41 -15.72
N LEU A 187 3.11 -0.17 -14.74
CA LEU A 187 3.61 -1.54 -14.78
C LEU A 187 2.48 -2.56 -14.91
N GLY A 188 1.40 -2.41 -14.14
CA GLY A 188 0.22 -3.28 -14.17
C GLY A 188 -0.59 -3.18 -15.47
N GLY A 189 -0.45 -2.09 -16.23
CA GLY A 189 -1.15 -1.86 -17.49
C GLY A 189 -2.54 -1.24 -17.32
N GLU A 190 -2.91 -0.87 -16.11
CA GLU A 190 -4.08 -0.04 -15.82
C GLU A 190 -3.66 1.43 -15.89
N VAL A 191 -3.52 1.95 -17.11
CA VAL A 191 -3.56 3.41 -17.28
C VAL A 191 -4.99 3.73 -17.68
N ALA A 192 -5.81 4.15 -16.71
CA ALA A 192 -6.96 4.97 -17.01
C ALA A 192 -6.42 6.29 -17.57
N LEU A 193 -6.17 6.33 -18.88
CA LEU A 193 -5.98 7.58 -19.57
C LEU A 193 -7.35 8.26 -19.56
N ASP A 194 -7.54 9.19 -18.64
CA ASP A 194 -8.59 10.18 -18.73
C ASP A 194 -8.28 11.08 -19.93
N VAL A 195 -8.66 10.62 -21.12
CA VAL A 195 -8.70 11.41 -22.35
C VAL A 195 -10.13 11.87 -22.49
N GLY A 196 -10.44 13.03 -21.90
CA GLY A 196 -11.84 13.48 -21.87
C GLY A 196 -12.09 14.91 -21.41
N GLY A 197 -11.57 15.89 -22.15
CA GLY A 197 -12.32 17.14 -22.34
C GLY A 197 -11.79 18.37 -21.60
N GLY A 198 -11.21 19.29 -22.36
CA GLY A 198 -11.01 20.66 -21.94
C GLY A 198 -12.33 21.32 -21.55
N GLY A 199 -12.37 21.82 -20.33
CA GLY A 199 -13.43 22.66 -19.82
C GLY A 199 -12.83 23.54 -18.73
N THR A 200 -12.50 24.78 -19.07
CA THR A 200 -12.16 25.84 -18.12
C THR A 200 -13.16 25.86 -16.97
N PRO A 201 -12.73 25.88 -15.68
CA PRO A 201 -13.67 26.16 -14.61
C PRO A 201 -14.04 27.64 -14.67
N GLN A 202 -15.20 27.90 -15.27
CA GLN A 202 -15.89 29.17 -15.19
C GLN A 202 -16.19 29.46 -13.71
N ARG A 203 -15.63 30.56 -13.23
CA ARG A 203 -15.82 31.10 -11.88
C ARG A 203 -17.31 31.45 -11.72
N ALA A 204 -18.07 30.56 -11.08
CA ALA A 204 -19.44 30.84 -10.68
C ALA A 204 -19.42 31.63 -9.36
N SER A 205 -19.66 32.95 -9.46
CA SER A 205 -20.07 33.78 -8.32
C SER A 205 -21.38 33.25 -7.73
N PRO A 206 -21.51 33.07 -6.41
CA PRO A 206 -22.81 32.85 -5.80
C PRO A 206 -23.56 34.19 -5.69
N ALA A 207 -24.62 34.31 -6.48
CA ALA A 207 -25.64 35.35 -6.33
C ALA A 207 -26.46 35.10 -5.05
N ALA A 208 -26.79 36.21 -4.40
CA ALA A 208 -27.49 36.33 -3.13
C ALA A 208 -28.73 35.41 -3.01
N THR A 209 -28.78 34.63 -1.93
CA THR A 209 -30.02 34.03 -1.44
C THR A 209 -30.52 34.89 -0.27
N ALA A 210 -31.73 35.41 -0.44
CA ALA A 210 -32.40 36.32 0.48
C ALA A 210 -32.70 35.68 1.84
N SER A 211 -32.42 36.42 2.92
CA SER A 211 -32.80 36.10 4.29
C SER A 211 -34.31 36.17 4.51
N PRO A 212 -34.92 35.24 5.27
CA PRO A 212 -36.26 35.42 5.79
C PRO A 212 -36.23 36.29 7.06
N ALA A 213 -37.14 37.28 7.09
CA ALA A 213 -37.32 38.23 8.17
C ALA A 213 -37.78 37.56 9.47
N LEU A 214 -36.98 37.66 10.52
CA LEU A 214 -37.37 37.38 11.90
C LEU A 214 -37.94 38.67 12.52
N ARG A 215 -39.28 38.69 12.67
CA ARG A 215 -39.99 39.61 13.56
C ARG A 215 -39.52 39.35 15.00
N GLN A 216 -38.97 40.36 15.66
CA GLN A 216 -39.12 40.51 17.10
C GLN A 216 -39.54 41.95 17.44
N ARG A 217 -40.73 42.03 18.03
CA ARG A 217 -41.26 43.20 18.74
C ARG A 217 -40.58 43.29 20.10
N ARG A 218 -40.31 44.51 20.57
CA ARG A 218 -40.66 45.10 21.89
C ARG A 218 -39.88 46.42 22.07
N PRO A 219 -40.36 47.39 22.86
CA PRO A 219 -40.78 47.24 24.27
C PRO A 219 -42.22 46.78 24.48
#